data_AF-A0A5S6Q4D9-F1
#
_entry.id   AF-A0A5S6Q4D9-F1
#
_cell.length_a   1.000
_cell.length_b   1.000
_cell.length_c   1.000
_cell.angle_alpha   90.00
_cell.angle_beta   90.00
_cell.angle_gamma   90.00
#
_symmetry.space_group_name_H-M   'P 1'
#
loop_
_entity.id
_entity.type
_entity.pdbx_description
1 polymer ?
#
loop_
_entity_poly.entity_id
_entity_poly.type
_entity_poly.pdbx_seq_one_letter_code
_entity_poly.pdbx_strand_id
1 'polypeptide(L)'
;MRRVDYTPRGILNALLPILLLCSYALAVDPVKCMNYVPSSICSGVIKVYGVERCHVDEFFGRYQCCWSCAAQLDINIDAEGRFAEKNGFRFYHRGCPDNVKDAVDALGESYTPWCMQWMDANDRDNCESPLFQHRCYKTCEVSCG
;
A
#
# COMPACT_ATOMS: atom_id res chain seq x y z
N MET A 1 77.18 -9.00 0.58
CA MET A 1 77.18 -8.90 2.06
C MET A 1 76.32 -7.71 2.48
N ARG A 2 75.44 -7.93 3.48
CA ARG A 2 74.73 -6.99 4.42
C ARG A 2 74.33 -5.59 3.91
N ARG A 3 73.02 -5.32 3.73
CA ARG A 3 72.04 -4.73 4.68
C ARG A 3 72.43 -3.37 5.25
N VAL A 4 71.44 -2.45 5.31
CA VAL A 4 71.12 -1.37 6.28
C VAL A 4 70.51 -0.19 5.48
N ASP A 5 69.42 0.50 5.83
CA ASP A 5 68.35 0.34 6.81
C ASP A 5 67.23 1.40 6.54
N TYR A 6 65.99 1.04 6.90
CA TYR A 6 64.85 1.83 7.42
C TYR A 6 64.54 3.27 6.93
N THR A 7 63.30 3.51 6.48
CA THR A 7 62.23 4.07 7.34
C THR A 7 60.82 4.02 6.71
N PRO A 8 59.74 3.92 7.52
CA PRO A 8 58.35 3.81 7.07
C PRO A 8 57.62 5.17 7.16
N ARG A 9 56.71 5.47 6.22
CA ARG A 9 55.55 6.38 6.41
C ARG A 9 54.75 6.57 5.13
N GLY A 10 53.43 6.48 5.25
CA GLY A 10 52.44 6.72 4.21
C GLY A 10 51.20 5.87 4.49
N ILE A 11 50.52 6.11 5.60
CA ILE A 11 49.34 7.00 5.68
C ILE A 11 48.23 6.51 4.74
N LEU A 12 47.19 5.96 5.39
CA LEU A 12 45.77 6.06 5.03
C LEU A 12 45.44 6.10 3.52
N ASN A 13 44.90 5.00 3.00
CA ASN A 13 43.94 5.10 1.90
C ASN A 13 42.72 4.24 2.22
N ALA A 14 41.73 4.95 2.78
CA ALA A 14 40.31 4.79 2.62
C ALA A 14 39.76 3.35 2.50
N LEU A 15 39.26 2.87 3.64
CA LEU A 15 38.03 2.08 3.67
C LEU A 15 36.94 2.87 2.92
N LEU A 16 36.64 2.49 1.69
CA LEU A 16 35.34 2.75 1.09
C LEU A 16 34.43 1.57 1.45
N PRO A 17 33.59 1.65 2.49
CA PRO A 17 32.33 0.95 2.39
C PRO A 17 31.53 1.71 1.33
N ILE A 18 31.31 1.07 0.19
CA ILE A 18 30.20 1.46 -0.69
C ILE A 18 28.96 1.27 0.17
N LEU A 19 28.54 2.35 0.83
CA LEU A 19 27.18 2.53 1.28
C LEU A 19 26.33 2.47 0.02
N LEU A 20 25.98 1.25 -0.39
CA LEU A 20 24.71 0.96 -1.03
C LEU A 20 23.66 1.44 -0.04
N LEU A 21 23.40 2.75 -0.06
CA LEU A 21 22.09 3.30 0.24
C LEU A 21 21.18 2.64 -0.79
N CYS A 22 20.76 1.43 -0.44
CA CYS A 22 19.58 0.84 -1.00
C CYS A 22 18.49 1.84 -0.62
N SER A 23 18.16 2.72 -1.55
CA SER A 23 16.95 3.51 -1.52
C SER A 23 15.80 2.52 -1.61
N TYR A 24 15.56 1.77 -0.55
CA TYR A 24 14.27 1.19 -0.32
C TYR A 24 13.36 2.40 -0.16
N ALA A 25 12.72 2.80 -1.26
CA ALA A 25 11.46 3.50 -1.14
C ALA A 25 10.64 2.62 -0.19
N LEU A 26 10.40 3.11 1.03
CA LEU A 26 9.60 2.36 1.98
C LEU A 26 8.24 2.21 1.30
N ALA A 27 7.87 0.96 0.99
CA ALA A 27 6.56 0.64 0.46
C ALA A 27 5.50 1.23 1.39
N VAL A 28 4.42 1.77 0.82
CA VAL A 28 3.35 2.37 1.61
C VAL A 28 2.54 1.25 2.26
N ASP A 29 2.31 1.34 3.56
CA ASP A 29 1.49 0.34 4.25
C ASP A 29 0.03 0.40 3.75
N PRO A 30 -0.65 -0.74 3.60
CA PRO A 30 -2.07 -0.74 3.26
C PRO A 30 -2.88 0.02 4.30
N VAL A 31 -3.85 0.83 3.85
CA VAL A 31 -4.76 1.52 4.76
C VAL A 31 -5.50 0.52 5.64
N LYS A 32 -5.60 0.83 6.92
CA LYS A 32 -6.27 -0.01 7.92
C LYS A 32 -7.72 -0.27 7.52
N CYS A 33 -8.26 -1.42 7.90
CA CYS A 33 -9.66 -1.75 7.75
C CYS A 33 -10.50 -0.95 8.77
N MET A 34 -10.97 0.21 8.34
CA MET A 34 -11.82 1.10 9.13
C MET A 34 -13.00 1.59 8.29
N ASN A 35 -13.97 2.23 8.96
CA ASN A 35 -14.98 3.04 8.28
C ASN A 35 -14.42 4.45 8.09
N TYR A 36 -14.00 4.77 6.86
CA TYR A 36 -13.52 6.09 6.45
C TYR A 36 -14.67 7.05 6.09
N VAL A 37 -15.90 6.51 6.03
CA VAL A 37 -17.14 7.28 6.02
C VAL A 37 -17.97 6.89 7.26
N PRO A 38 -18.94 7.73 7.70
CA PRO A 38 -19.79 7.40 8.85
C PRO A 38 -20.42 6.01 8.77
N SER A 39 -20.33 5.23 9.86
CA SER A 39 -20.89 3.86 9.93
C SER A 39 -22.39 3.78 9.62
N SER A 40 -23.14 4.86 9.86
CA SER A 40 -24.55 4.96 9.49
C SER A 40 -24.77 4.94 7.98
N ILE A 41 -23.87 5.56 7.21
CA ILE A 41 -23.87 5.53 5.75
C ILE A 41 -23.54 4.11 5.28
N CYS A 42 -22.49 3.50 5.82
CA CYS A 42 -22.12 2.12 5.49
C CYS A 42 -23.28 1.15 5.73
N SER A 43 -23.90 1.22 6.90
CA SER A 43 -25.03 0.36 7.27
C SER A 43 -26.25 0.62 6.39
N GLY A 44 -26.52 1.89 6.05
CA GLY A 44 -27.60 2.26 5.14
C GLY A 44 -27.43 1.69 3.74
N VAL A 45 -26.23 1.82 3.17
CA VAL A 45 -25.90 1.27 1.84
C VAL A 45 -26.00 -0.26 1.85
N ILE A 46 -25.43 -0.94 2.85
CA ILE A 46 -25.53 -2.40 2.98
C ILE A 46 -26.99 -2.84 3.09
N LYS A 47 -27.81 -2.12 3.85
CA LYS A 47 -29.24 -2.42 4.00
C LYS A 47 -30.00 -2.30 2.66
N VAL A 48 -29.67 -1.30 1.84
CA VAL A 48 -30.35 -1.03 0.57
C VAL A 48 -29.90 -1.98 -0.54
N TYR A 49 -28.59 -2.22 -0.64
CA TYR A 49 -28.00 -2.96 -1.76
C TYR A 49 -27.58 -4.40 -1.42
N GLY A 50 -27.72 -4.79 -0.16
CA GLY A 50 -27.33 -6.11 0.34
C GLY A 50 -25.86 -6.21 0.75
N VAL A 51 -25.56 -7.24 1.55
CA VAL A 51 -24.19 -7.55 2.02
C VAL A 51 -23.22 -7.82 0.87
N GLU A 52 -23.71 -8.35 -0.25
CA GLU A 52 -22.91 -8.59 -1.46
C GLU A 52 -22.19 -7.35 -1.98
N ARG A 53 -22.71 -6.14 -1.71
CA ARG A 53 -22.04 -4.88 -2.07
C ARG A 53 -20.62 -4.81 -1.50
N CYS A 54 -20.38 -5.39 -0.32
CA CYS A 54 -19.08 -5.44 0.32
C CYS A 54 -18.02 -6.21 -0.47
N HIS A 55 -18.42 -7.12 -1.35
CA HIS A 55 -17.52 -7.90 -2.20
C HIS A 55 -17.42 -7.36 -3.63
N VAL A 56 -18.55 -6.89 -4.17
CA VAL A 56 -18.65 -6.47 -5.57
C VAL A 56 -18.01 -5.10 -5.78
N ASP A 57 -18.20 -4.18 -4.84
CA ASP A 57 -17.61 -2.86 -4.87
C ASP A 57 -16.45 -2.80 -3.88
N GLU A 58 -15.24 -3.05 -4.40
CA GLU A 58 -14.02 -3.04 -3.60
C GLU A 58 -13.78 -1.68 -2.96
N PHE A 59 -14.10 -0.57 -3.63
CA PHE A 59 -13.93 0.76 -3.05
C PHE A 59 -14.82 0.94 -1.83
N PHE A 60 -16.11 0.62 -1.97
CA PHE A 60 -17.05 0.66 -0.87
C PHE A 60 -16.63 -0.30 0.25
N GLY A 61 -16.41 -1.57 -0.09
CA GLY A 61 -16.13 -2.64 0.86
C GLY A 61 -14.81 -2.44 1.59
N ARG A 62 -13.69 -2.36 0.86
CA ARG A 62 -12.34 -2.36 1.44
C ARG A 62 -11.85 -0.98 1.86
N TYR A 63 -12.24 0.07 1.14
CA TYR A 63 -11.62 1.40 1.29
C TYR A 63 -12.54 2.46 1.94
N GLN A 64 -13.86 2.27 1.94
CA GLN A 64 -14.79 3.21 2.61
C GLN A 64 -15.40 2.65 3.89
N CYS A 65 -15.88 1.41 3.86
CA CYS A 65 -16.77 0.83 4.87
C CYS A 65 -16.25 -0.52 5.42
N CYS A 66 -14.93 -0.67 5.50
CA CYS A 66 -14.29 -1.95 5.77
C CYS A 66 -14.73 -2.61 7.07
N TRP A 67 -14.79 -1.84 8.16
CA TRP A 67 -15.21 -2.37 9.45
C TRP A 67 -16.67 -2.84 9.42
N SER A 68 -17.57 -2.03 8.85
CA SER A 68 -18.99 -2.39 8.72
C SER A 68 -19.19 -3.62 7.83
N CYS A 69 -18.47 -3.71 6.72
CA CYS A 69 -18.52 -4.87 5.84
C CYS A 69 -17.95 -6.13 6.51
N ALA A 70 -16.79 -6.04 7.15
CA ALA A 70 -16.19 -7.16 7.88
C ALA A 70 -17.14 -7.72 8.94
N ALA A 71 -17.86 -6.86 9.68
CA ALA A 71 -18.84 -7.30 10.67
C ALA A 71 -20.01 -8.09 10.05
N GLN A 72 -20.52 -7.66 8.88
CA GLN A 72 -21.60 -8.38 8.18
C GLN A 72 -21.13 -9.70 7.56
N LEU A 73 -19.83 -9.81 7.30
CA LEU A 73 -19.18 -10.96 6.67
C LEU A 73 -18.54 -11.93 7.67
N ASP A 74 -18.68 -11.66 8.97
CA ASP A 74 -18.06 -12.44 10.04
C ASP A 74 -16.53 -12.54 9.83
N ILE A 75 -15.89 -11.39 9.62
CA ILE A 75 -14.44 -11.24 9.44
C ILE A 75 -13.88 -10.49 10.64
N ASN A 76 -12.92 -11.11 11.32
CA ASN A 76 -12.23 -10.50 12.46
C ASN A 76 -11.12 -9.57 11.96
N ILE A 77 -11.07 -8.36 12.53
CA ILE A 77 -10.03 -7.36 12.29
C ILE A 77 -9.10 -7.35 13.51
N ASP A 78 -7.79 -7.39 13.28
CA ASP A 78 -6.78 -7.32 14.33
C ASP A 78 -6.60 -5.89 14.89
N ALA A 79 -5.75 -5.73 15.90
CA ALA A 79 -5.49 -4.45 16.54
C ALA A 79 -4.84 -3.41 15.60
N GLU A 80 -4.18 -3.88 14.55
CA GLU A 80 -3.55 -3.04 13.53
C GLU A 80 -4.51 -2.67 12.39
N GLY A 81 -5.73 -3.20 12.40
CA GLY A 81 -6.72 -2.96 11.36
C GLY A 81 -6.56 -3.89 10.16
N ARG A 82 -5.91 -5.05 10.30
CA ARG A 82 -5.73 -6.04 9.24
C ARG A 82 -6.70 -7.20 9.42
N PHE A 83 -6.96 -7.94 8.36
CA PHE A 83 -7.79 -9.14 8.42
C PHE A 83 -7.30 -10.19 7.41
N ALA A 84 -7.60 -11.45 7.69
CA ALA A 84 -7.36 -12.54 6.75
C ALA A 84 -8.41 -12.54 5.64
N GLU A 85 -7.99 -12.71 4.39
CA GLU A 85 -8.91 -12.75 3.25
C GLU A 85 -9.95 -13.88 3.42
N LYS A 86 -11.24 -13.56 3.23
CA LYS A 86 -12.35 -14.50 3.36
C LYS A 86 -13.42 -14.18 2.33
N ASN A 87 -13.92 -15.19 1.62
CA ASN A 87 -15.04 -15.08 0.67
C ASN A 87 -14.90 -13.92 -0.34
N GLY A 88 -13.69 -13.69 -0.87
CA GLY A 88 -13.45 -12.62 -1.84
C GLY A 88 -13.33 -11.20 -1.24
N PHE A 89 -13.49 -11.03 0.07
CA PHE A 89 -13.11 -9.80 0.78
C PHE A 89 -11.60 -9.84 1.08
N ARG A 90 -10.85 -8.92 0.48
CA ARG A 90 -9.38 -8.94 0.45
C ARG A 90 -8.79 -7.75 1.19
N PHE A 91 -7.74 -7.99 1.97
CA PHE A 91 -7.02 -6.91 2.64
C PHE A 91 -6.00 -6.24 1.70
N TYR A 92 -5.32 -7.05 0.89
CA TYR A 92 -4.36 -6.61 -0.12
C TYR A 92 -5.00 -6.51 -1.51
N HIS A 93 -4.31 -5.85 -2.43
CA HIS A 93 -4.73 -5.81 -3.83
C HIS A 93 -4.79 -7.23 -4.42
N ARG A 94 -5.82 -7.52 -5.24
CA ARG A 94 -6.04 -8.85 -5.84
C ARG A 94 -4.83 -9.39 -6.62
N GLY A 95 -4.05 -8.50 -7.21
CA GLY A 95 -2.85 -8.83 -7.98
C GLY A 95 -1.59 -9.06 -7.14
N CYS A 96 -1.62 -8.87 -5.83
CA CYS A 96 -0.45 -9.14 -4.98
C CYS A 96 -0.02 -10.61 -5.02
N PRO A 97 1.30 -10.92 -4.98
CA PRO A 97 2.41 -9.94 -5.03
C PRO A 97 2.84 -9.55 -6.45
N ASP A 98 2.60 -10.37 -7.46
CA ASP A 98 3.34 -10.28 -8.74
C ASP A 98 2.64 -9.50 -9.86
N ASN A 99 1.38 -9.12 -9.68
CA ASN A 99 0.54 -8.56 -10.74
C ASN A 99 -0.27 -7.35 -10.25
N VAL A 100 0.34 -6.54 -9.39
CA VAL A 100 -0.24 -5.28 -8.89
C VAL A 100 -0.36 -4.26 -10.01
N LYS A 101 -1.51 -3.59 -10.08
CA LYS A 101 -1.83 -2.57 -11.10
C LYS A 101 -2.58 -1.42 -10.44
N ASP A 102 -2.52 -0.25 -11.07
CA ASP A 102 -3.49 0.80 -10.78
C ASP A 102 -4.86 0.40 -11.33
N ALA A 103 -5.92 0.97 -10.76
CA ALA A 103 -7.26 0.72 -11.22
C ALA A 103 -7.45 1.21 -12.66
N VAL A 104 -8.47 0.67 -13.32
CA VAL A 104 -9.00 1.20 -14.57
C VAL A 104 -10.36 1.83 -14.32
N ASP A 105 -10.71 2.85 -15.09
CA ASP A 105 -12.02 3.47 -15.03
C ASP A 105 -13.09 2.63 -15.77
N ALA A 106 -14.31 3.15 -15.83
CA ALA A 106 -15.43 2.48 -16.49
C ALA A 106 -15.26 2.33 -18.02
N LEU A 107 -14.36 3.09 -18.63
CA LEU A 107 -14.03 3.03 -20.06
C LEU A 107 -12.83 2.11 -20.32
N GLY A 108 -12.20 1.58 -19.27
CA GLY A 108 -11.01 0.74 -19.35
C GLY A 108 -9.69 1.55 -19.41
N GLU A 109 -9.74 2.86 -19.17
CA GLU A 109 -8.54 3.69 -19.14
C GLU A 109 -7.83 3.56 -17.79
N SER A 110 -6.50 3.47 -17.80
CA SER A 110 -5.72 3.35 -16.58
C SER A 110 -5.72 4.65 -15.78
N TYR A 111 -5.89 4.55 -14.46
CA TYR A 111 -5.70 5.68 -13.55
C TYR A 111 -4.23 6.11 -13.38
N THR A 112 -3.25 5.34 -13.87
CA THR A 112 -1.81 5.64 -13.70
C THR A 112 -1.43 7.10 -14.01
N PRO A 113 -1.85 7.73 -15.12
CA PRO A 113 -1.49 9.13 -15.40
C PRO A 113 -2.03 10.11 -14.35
N TRP A 114 -3.26 9.89 -13.89
CA TRP A 114 -3.86 10.67 -12.81
C TRP A 114 -3.11 10.43 -11.49
N CYS A 115 -2.78 9.18 -11.19
CA CYS A 115 -2.04 8.82 -9.98
C CYS A 115 -0.67 9.52 -9.92
N MET A 116 0.11 9.48 -11.01
CA MET A 116 1.41 10.15 -11.09
C MET A 116 1.28 11.67 -10.90
N GLN A 117 0.29 12.30 -11.55
CA GLN A 117 0.08 13.74 -11.44
C GLN A 117 -0.20 14.19 -10.00
N TRP A 118 -1.03 13.45 -9.27
CA TRP A 118 -1.49 13.87 -7.95
C TRP A 118 -0.68 13.29 -6.78
N MET A 119 0.10 12.24 -7.01
CA MET A 119 1.06 11.75 -6.01
C MET A 119 2.17 12.78 -5.79
N ASP A 120 2.75 13.32 -6.86
CA ASP A 120 3.85 14.30 -6.78
C ASP A 120 3.40 15.65 -6.20
N ALA A 121 2.15 16.03 -6.45
CA ALA A 121 1.58 17.30 -5.97
C ALA A 121 1.44 17.38 -4.43
N ASN A 122 1.46 16.24 -3.73
CA ASN A 122 1.31 16.18 -2.28
C ASN A 122 2.41 15.37 -1.59
N ASP A 123 3.61 15.34 -2.19
CA ASP A 123 4.79 14.60 -1.67
C ASP A 123 4.48 13.15 -1.23
N ARG A 124 3.64 12.47 -2.02
CA ARG A 124 3.14 11.11 -1.77
C ARG A 124 2.19 10.92 -0.57
N ASP A 125 1.90 11.93 0.23
CA ASP A 125 0.96 11.84 1.39
C ASP A 125 -0.43 11.32 0.97
N ASN A 126 -0.83 11.62 -0.27
CA ASN A 126 -2.07 11.11 -0.84
C ASN A 126 -2.16 9.57 -0.83
N CYS A 127 -1.03 8.87 -0.92
CA CYS A 127 -0.96 7.40 -0.92
C CYS A 127 -1.35 6.74 0.39
N GLU A 128 -1.46 7.51 1.48
CA GLU A 128 -2.01 7.02 2.76
C GLU A 128 -3.56 7.09 2.79
N SER A 129 -4.18 7.64 1.75
CA SER A 129 -5.64 7.76 1.67
C SER A 129 -6.29 6.53 1.01
N PRO A 130 -7.51 6.15 1.44
CA PRO A 130 -8.20 5.02 0.83
C PRO A 130 -8.51 5.20 -0.67
N LEU A 131 -8.76 6.43 -1.12
CA LEU A 131 -9.03 6.72 -2.53
C LEU A 131 -7.81 6.43 -3.41
N PHE A 132 -6.64 6.89 -2.98
CA PHE A 132 -5.41 6.65 -3.72
C PHE A 132 -5.00 5.20 -3.64
N GLN A 133 -5.09 4.53 -2.49
CA GLN A 133 -4.75 3.11 -2.48
C GLN A 133 -5.70 2.27 -3.34
N HIS A 134 -6.99 2.62 -3.41
CA HIS A 134 -7.92 1.95 -4.32
C HIS A 134 -7.56 2.16 -5.81
N ARG A 135 -7.21 3.39 -6.21
CA ARG A 135 -6.99 3.75 -7.62
C ARG A 135 -5.55 3.58 -8.10
N CYS A 136 -4.61 3.81 -7.20
CA CYS A 136 -3.20 4.05 -7.47
C CYS A 136 -2.30 3.05 -6.73
N TYR A 137 -2.81 1.84 -6.42
CA TYR A 137 -2.11 0.86 -5.60
C TYR A 137 -0.68 0.59 -6.09
N LYS A 138 -0.47 0.48 -7.42
CA LYS A 138 0.84 0.28 -8.01
C LYS A 138 1.68 1.55 -7.94
N THR A 139 1.14 2.69 -8.37
CA THR A 139 1.86 3.97 -8.38
C THR A 139 2.28 4.41 -6.97
N CYS A 140 1.45 4.12 -5.97
CA CYS A 140 1.73 4.38 -4.57
C CYS A 140 2.66 3.34 -3.92
N GLU A 141 3.07 2.30 -4.64
CA GLU A 141 3.94 1.23 -4.12
C GLU A 141 3.39 0.62 -2.82
N VAL A 142 2.07 0.38 -2.77
CA VAL A 142 1.43 -0.16 -1.57
C VAL A 142 1.90 -1.61 -1.35
N SER A 143 2.32 -1.92 -0.12
CA SER A 143 2.91 -3.20 0.26
C SER A 143 1.90 -4.36 0.14
N CYS A 144 2.38 -5.53 -0.29
CA CYS A 144 1.63 -6.77 -0.34
C CYS A 144 1.80 -7.66 0.91
N GLY A 145 2.50 -7.16 1.93
CA GLY A 145 2.83 -7.91 3.16
C GLY A 145 4.19 -8.59 3.12
#